data_AF-A0AAD7SMF1-F1
#
_entry.id   AF-A0AAD7SMF1-F1
#
_cell.length_a   1.000
_cell.length_b   1.000
_cell.length_c   1.000
_cell.angle_alpha   90.00
_cell.angle_beta   90.00
_cell.angle_gamma   90.00
#
_symmetry.space_group_name_H-M   'P 1'
#
loop_
_entity.id
_entity.type
_entity.pdbx_description
1 polymer ?
#
loop_
_entity_poly.entity_id
_entity_poly.type
_entity_poly.pdbx_seq_one_letter_code
_entity_poly.pdbx_strand_id
1 'polypeptide(L)'
;MKTTILLTALVSAVLSADQFSGHQEAFSADSALVTFGALCSGNNSNRKRGCDSRYGCGNYGASRDGGKRKHMGLDIVCADGATVYAPFDVTLAGRSIPYKKNNAINDGVTLKVQGLCFKLFYLKPDKYTGTVKKGQRIGTLLPMQTVYPGITSHVHVQMCDKSDPTKYF
;
A
#
# COMPACT_ATOMS: atom_id res chain seq x y z
N MET A 1 41.74 -73.98 39.65
CA MET A 1 40.96 -75.22 39.54
C MET A 1 39.50 -74.87 39.37
N LYS A 2 38.88 -75.43 38.31
CA LYS A 2 37.43 -75.71 38.09
C LYS A 2 36.51 -74.48 37.92
N THR A 3 36.11 -74.08 36.69
CA THR A 3 35.03 -74.62 35.80
C THR A 3 33.67 -74.62 36.51
N THR A 4 32.59 -73.95 36.07
CA THR A 4 31.66 -74.31 34.97
C THR A 4 30.45 -73.31 35.04
N ILE A 5 30.17 -72.46 34.04
CA ILE A 5 29.16 -72.53 32.94
C ILE A 5 27.71 -72.09 33.27
N LEU A 6 27.29 -71.07 32.50
CA LEU A 6 25.98 -70.69 31.91
C LEU A 6 24.66 -70.74 32.72
N LEU A 7 23.87 -69.66 32.64
CA LEU A 7 22.72 -69.61 31.71
C LEU A 7 22.23 -68.16 31.46
N THR A 8 21.88 -67.91 30.21
CA THR A 8 21.35 -66.69 29.60
C THR A 8 19.90 -66.36 30.00
N ALA A 9 19.55 -65.07 30.08
CA ALA A 9 18.21 -64.59 29.78
C ALA A 9 18.25 -63.17 29.18
N LEU A 10 17.78 -63.06 27.94
CA LEU A 10 17.50 -61.83 27.21
C LEU A 10 16.34 -61.08 27.87
N VAL A 11 16.43 -59.75 28.02
CA VAL A 11 15.27 -58.85 27.91
C VAL A 11 15.68 -57.51 27.29
N SER A 12 15.23 -57.37 26.04
CA SER A 12 14.71 -56.19 25.32
C SER A 12 15.33 -54.81 25.50
N ALA A 13 15.80 -54.28 24.37
CA ALA A 13 16.09 -52.89 24.12
C ALA A 13 14.86 -52.00 24.31
N VAL A 14 15.06 -50.83 24.93
CA VAL A 14 14.19 -49.66 24.78
C VAL A 14 15.10 -48.50 24.41
N LEU A 15 15.10 -48.12 23.13
CA LEU A 15 15.66 -46.84 22.69
C LEU A 15 14.67 -45.75 23.11
N SER A 16 15.07 -44.90 24.05
CA SER A 16 14.38 -43.65 24.33
C SER A 16 14.71 -42.66 23.22
N ALA A 17 13.79 -42.50 22.25
CA ALA A 17 13.83 -41.39 21.32
C ALA A 17 13.13 -40.19 21.98
N ASP A 18 13.91 -39.14 22.25
CA ASP A 18 13.43 -37.85 22.73
C ASP A 18 12.35 -37.30 21.80
N GLN A 19 11.18 -37.01 22.37
CA GLN A 19 10.11 -36.28 21.71
C GLN A 19 10.55 -34.82 21.52
N PHE A 20 11.07 -34.51 20.34
CA PHE A 20 11.21 -33.14 19.87
C PHE A 20 9.81 -32.57 19.63
N SER A 21 9.24 -31.94 20.67
CA SER A 21 8.02 -31.14 20.57
C SER A 21 8.31 -29.91 19.72
N GLY A 22 8.19 -30.07 18.41
CA GLY A 22 8.07 -28.96 17.48
C GLY A 22 6.76 -28.25 17.77
N HIS A 23 6.82 -27.19 18.57
CA HIS A 23 5.78 -26.18 18.59
C HIS A 23 5.78 -25.51 17.21
N GLN A 24 4.95 -26.06 16.32
CA GLN A 24 4.51 -25.38 15.11
C GLN A 24 3.65 -24.21 15.60
N GLU A 25 4.28 -23.05 15.84
CA GLU A 25 3.56 -21.81 15.98
C GLU A 25 2.83 -21.57 14.66
N ALA A 26 1.53 -21.83 14.68
CA ALA A 26 0.62 -21.34 13.67
C ALA A 26 0.74 -19.82 13.68
N PHE A 27 1.47 -19.28 12.71
CA PHE A 27 1.42 -17.86 12.37
C PHE A 27 -0.04 -17.53 12.10
N SER A 28 -0.72 -17.00 13.11
CA SER A 28 -2.05 -16.43 12.99
C SER A 28 -1.92 -15.29 11.99
N ALA A 29 -2.46 -15.49 10.79
CA ALA A 29 -2.54 -14.50 9.73
C ALA A 29 -3.60 -13.44 10.07
N ASP A 30 -3.56 -12.88 11.27
CA ASP A 30 -4.18 -11.60 11.54
C ASP A 30 -3.18 -10.51 11.15
N SER A 31 -2.98 -10.41 9.84
CA SER A 31 -2.27 -9.30 9.22
C SER A 31 -3.12 -8.06 9.47
N ALA A 32 -2.81 -7.33 10.55
CA ALA A 32 -3.37 -6.00 10.75
C ALA A 32 -3.23 -5.20 9.45
N LEU A 33 -4.36 -4.88 8.83
CA LEU A 33 -4.39 -4.19 7.54
C LEU A 33 -3.65 -2.87 7.69
N VAL A 34 -2.56 -2.73 6.94
CA VAL A 34 -1.70 -1.55 6.94
C VAL A 34 -2.53 -0.33 6.51
N THR A 35 -2.78 0.61 7.43
CA THR A 35 -3.63 1.80 7.18
C THR A 35 -2.79 3.01 6.77
N PHE A 36 -3.15 3.68 5.68
CA PHE A 36 -2.43 4.84 5.15
C PHE A 36 -2.36 5.97 6.19
N GLY A 37 -1.14 6.46 6.43
CA GLY A 37 -0.95 7.74 7.10
C GLY A 37 -1.52 8.91 6.31
N ALA A 38 -1.62 10.08 6.94
CA ALA A 38 -2.08 11.30 6.29
C ALA A 38 -1.29 11.60 5.02
N LEU A 39 -1.98 11.79 3.90
CA LEU A 39 -1.35 12.06 2.61
C LEU A 39 -1.16 13.55 2.35
N CYS A 40 -2.01 14.42 2.87
CA CYS A 40 -2.01 15.83 2.49
C CYS A 40 -2.07 16.77 3.69
N SER A 41 -1.28 17.85 3.62
CA SER A 41 -1.38 18.96 4.57
C SER A 41 -2.80 19.53 4.57
N GLY A 42 -3.40 19.67 5.75
CA GLY A 42 -4.79 20.12 5.91
C GLY A 42 -5.84 19.01 5.77
N ASN A 43 -5.44 17.75 5.59
CA ASN A 43 -6.35 16.59 5.57
C ASN A 43 -5.74 15.38 6.30
N ASN A 44 -5.64 15.46 7.63
CA ASN A 44 -4.99 14.42 8.45
C ASN A 44 -5.77 13.09 8.49
N SER A 45 -7.06 13.10 8.19
CA SER A 45 -7.93 11.91 8.21
C SER A 45 -8.06 11.22 6.86
N ASN A 46 -7.34 11.68 5.83
CA ASN A 46 -7.49 11.19 4.46
C ASN A 46 -8.95 11.20 3.98
N ARG A 47 -9.66 12.31 4.22
CA ARG A 47 -11.05 12.48 3.75
C ARG A 47 -11.14 12.15 2.25
N LYS A 48 -11.99 11.20 1.92
CA LYS A 48 -12.27 10.74 0.55
C LYS A 48 -13.04 11.85 -0.20
N ARG A 49 -12.69 12.09 -1.46
CA ARG A 49 -13.43 13.01 -2.33
C ARG A 49 -14.83 12.44 -2.60
N GLY A 50 -15.84 13.28 -2.47
CA GLY A 50 -17.23 12.96 -2.80
C GLY A 50 -17.50 13.02 -4.29
N CYS A 51 -18.67 13.53 -4.67
CA CYS A 51 -19.07 13.73 -6.06
C CYS A 51 -19.13 15.21 -6.41
N ASP A 52 -18.52 15.58 -7.52
CA ASP A 52 -18.71 16.88 -8.15
C ASP A 52 -19.64 16.72 -9.35
N SER A 53 -20.63 17.60 -9.52
CA SER A 53 -21.67 17.47 -10.55
C SER A 53 -21.12 17.34 -11.97
N ARG A 54 -20.01 18.04 -12.27
CA ARG A 54 -19.36 18.04 -13.59
C ARG A 54 -18.33 16.92 -13.77
N TYR A 55 -17.66 16.50 -12.68
CA TYR A 55 -16.46 15.65 -12.76
C TYR A 55 -16.65 14.25 -12.16
N GLY A 56 -17.85 13.95 -11.67
CA GLY A 56 -18.18 12.66 -11.07
C GLY A 56 -17.59 12.46 -9.67
N CYS A 57 -17.54 11.21 -9.24
CA CYS A 57 -17.19 10.83 -7.86
C CYS A 57 -15.77 10.28 -7.72
N GLY A 58 -15.16 10.52 -6.55
CA GLY A 58 -13.79 10.12 -6.24
C GLY A 58 -13.58 8.70 -5.71
N ASN A 59 -14.65 7.94 -5.46
CA ASN A 59 -14.54 6.56 -4.96
C ASN A 59 -14.05 5.58 -6.03
N TYR A 60 -13.44 4.48 -5.60
CA TYR A 60 -13.09 3.36 -6.48
C TYR A 60 -14.35 2.82 -7.18
N GLY A 61 -14.20 2.41 -8.44
CA GLY A 61 -15.28 1.87 -9.25
C GLY A 61 -16.28 2.90 -9.78
N ALA A 62 -16.17 4.19 -9.42
CA ALA A 62 -17.04 5.24 -9.91
C ALA A 62 -17.05 5.29 -11.46
N SER A 63 -18.23 5.55 -12.04
CA SER A 63 -18.41 5.60 -13.49
C SER A 63 -17.54 6.67 -14.14
N ARG A 64 -16.96 6.35 -15.29
CA ARG A 64 -16.20 7.25 -16.17
C ARG A 64 -16.64 7.01 -17.62
N ASP A 65 -16.54 8.03 -18.46
CA ASP A 65 -16.93 7.99 -19.88
C ASP A 65 -18.33 7.41 -20.12
N GLY A 66 -19.32 7.84 -19.34
CA GLY A 66 -20.70 7.35 -19.47
C GLY A 66 -20.85 5.86 -19.16
N GLY A 67 -20.00 5.29 -18.30
CA GLY A 67 -20.07 3.88 -17.88
C GLY A 67 -19.11 2.94 -18.63
N LYS A 68 -18.40 3.43 -19.65
CA LYS A 68 -17.43 2.62 -20.42
C LYS A 68 -16.18 2.28 -19.64
N ARG A 69 -15.85 3.08 -18.61
CA ARG A 69 -14.67 2.89 -17.77
C ARG A 69 -15.04 3.05 -16.30
N LYS A 70 -14.21 2.48 -15.44
CA LYS A 70 -14.29 2.63 -13.99
C LYS A 70 -13.13 3.48 -13.48
N HIS A 71 -13.35 4.16 -12.37
CA HIS A 71 -12.31 4.80 -11.61
C HIS A 71 -11.43 3.75 -10.92
N MET A 72 -10.17 3.64 -11.34
CA MET A 72 -9.25 2.57 -10.88
C MET A 72 -8.42 2.99 -9.65
N GLY A 73 -8.90 3.98 -8.90
CA GLY A 73 -8.23 4.50 -7.72
C GLY A 73 -9.22 5.13 -6.75
N LEU A 74 -8.69 5.76 -5.72
CA LEU A 74 -9.43 6.51 -4.72
C LEU A 74 -8.84 7.91 -4.62
N ASP A 75 -9.71 8.90 -4.70
CA ASP A 75 -9.34 10.31 -4.60
C ASP A 75 -9.39 10.75 -3.15
N ILE A 76 -8.27 11.24 -2.62
CA ILE A 76 -8.16 11.78 -1.27
C ILE A 76 -8.05 13.31 -1.36
N VAL A 77 -8.93 14.03 -0.67
CA VAL A 77 -9.01 15.49 -0.77
C VAL A 77 -7.68 16.13 -0.41
N CYS A 78 -7.20 17.02 -1.26
CA CYS A 78 -5.89 17.65 -1.15
C CYS A 78 -5.95 18.98 -1.90
N ALA A 79 -5.64 20.09 -1.25
CA ALA A 79 -5.71 21.39 -1.92
C ALA A 79 -4.58 21.55 -2.94
N ASP A 80 -4.81 22.32 -4.01
CA ASP A 80 -3.74 22.73 -4.94
C ASP A 80 -2.59 23.37 -4.16
N GLY A 81 -1.34 22.99 -4.45
CA GLY A 81 -0.18 23.49 -3.71
C GLY A 81 0.03 22.87 -2.32
N ALA A 82 -0.85 21.98 -1.84
CA ALA A 82 -0.68 21.30 -0.56
C ALA A 82 0.58 20.42 -0.57
N THR A 83 1.20 20.29 0.59
CA THR A 83 2.28 19.32 0.79
C THR A 83 1.71 17.92 0.81
N VAL A 84 2.32 17.01 0.04
CA VAL A 84 2.00 15.58 0.05
C VAL A 84 3.05 14.85 0.87
N TYR A 85 2.61 13.94 1.75
CA TYR A 85 3.46 13.18 2.67
C TYR A 85 3.52 11.69 2.29
N ALA A 86 4.60 11.04 2.71
CA ALA A 86 4.71 9.58 2.66
C ALA A 86 3.77 8.94 3.70
N PRO A 87 2.83 8.06 3.29
CA PRO A 87 1.88 7.43 4.22
C PRO A 87 2.52 6.34 5.10
N PHE A 88 3.69 5.84 4.69
CA PHE A 88 4.50 4.82 5.36
C PHE A 88 5.99 5.13 5.20
N ASP A 89 6.83 4.33 5.82
CA ASP A 89 8.20 4.16 5.35
C ASP A 89 8.16 3.47 3.98
N VAL A 90 8.53 4.19 2.93
CA VAL A 90 8.33 3.78 1.53
C VAL A 90 9.60 3.92 0.72
N THR A 91 9.70 3.09 -0.32
CA THR A 91 10.64 3.27 -1.42
C THR A 91 9.92 3.93 -2.60
N LEU A 92 10.42 5.07 -3.05
CA LEU A 92 10.04 5.69 -4.31
C LEU A 92 10.64 4.86 -5.46
N ALA A 93 9.79 4.38 -6.34
CA ALA A 93 10.09 3.39 -7.37
C ALA A 93 9.92 3.94 -8.80
N GLY A 94 10.10 5.24 -8.98
CA GLY A 94 10.10 5.91 -10.28
C GLY A 94 8.85 6.76 -10.55
N ARG A 95 8.98 7.59 -11.58
CA ARG A 95 7.93 8.49 -12.06
C ARG A 95 6.72 7.71 -12.56
N SER A 96 5.53 8.24 -12.32
CA SER A 96 4.27 7.68 -12.76
C SER A 96 3.42 8.75 -13.43
N ILE A 97 3.00 8.51 -14.67
CA ILE A 97 2.33 9.51 -15.50
C ILE A 97 0.85 9.12 -15.69
N PRO A 98 -0.12 9.91 -15.22
CA PRO A 98 -1.54 9.57 -15.28
C PRO A 98 -2.15 9.71 -16.69
N TYR A 99 -1.63 10.59 -17.54
CA TYR A 99 -2.18 10.89 -18.86
C TYR A 99 -1.18 10.66 -19.99
N LYS A 100 -1.69 10.14 -21.12
CA LYS A 100 -0.90 10.01 -22.35
C LYS A 100 -0.55 11.39 -22.95
N LYS A 101 -1.50 12.33 -22.90
CA LYS A 101 -1.30 13.72 -23.35
C LYS A 101 -0.90 14.57 -22.16
N ASN A 102 0.17 15.34 -22.32
CA ASN A 102 0.68 16.19 -21.26
C ASN A 102 -0.31 17.31 -20.88
N ASN A 103 -0.38 17.62 -19.58
CA ASN A 103 -1.16 18.72 -19.01
C ASN A 103 -0.52 19.17 -17.67
N ALA A 104 -1.08 20.21 -17.04
CA ALA A 104 -0.50 20.82 -15.84
C ALA A 104 -0.46 19.92 -14.59
N ILE A 105 -1.18 18.80 -14.58
CA ILE A 105 -1.19 17.83 -13.47
C ILE A 105 -0.64 16.45 -13.86
N ASN A 106 0.07 16.34 -14.99
CA ASN A 106 0.50 15.07 -15.56
C ASN A 106 1.80 14.52 -14.94
N ASP A 107 1.79 14.31 -13.62
CA ASP A 107 2.94 13.79 -12.88
C ASP A 107 2.51 12.95 -11.68
N GLY A 108 3.49 12.24 -11.12
CA GLY A 108 3.30 11.37 -9.97
C GLY A 108 4.48 10.45 -9.71
N VAL A 109 4.34 9.63 -8.68
CA VAL A 109 5.38 8.71 -8.22
C VAL A 109 4.78 7.35 -7.85
N THR A 110 5.53 6.30 -8.15
CA THR A 110 5.22 4.93 -7.71
C THR A 110 5.91 4.70 -6.37
N LEU A 111 5.22 4.14 -5.39
CA LEU A 111 5.73 3.83 -4.07
C LEU A 111 5.57 2.35 -3.74
N LYS A 112 6.53 1.79 -3.02
CA LYS A 112 6.54 0.39 -2.58
C LYS A 112 6.85 0.29 -1.08
N VAL A 113 6.16 -0.61 -0.38
CA VAL A 113 6.41 -0.96 1.02
C VAL A 113 5.89 -2.37 1.29
N GLN A 114 6.72 -3.26 1.85
CA GLN A 114 6.30 -4.59 2.35
C GLN A 114 5.31 -5.34 1.42
N GLY A 115 5.62 -5.45 0.13
CA GLY A 115 4.75 -6.12 -0.86
C GLY A 115 3.60 -5.27 -1.41
N LEU A 116 3.27 -4.14 -0.80
CA LEU A 116 2.34 -3.15 -1.32
C LEU A 116 3.00 -2.30 -2.41
N CYS A 117 2.27 -2.08 -3.51
CA CYS A 117 2.68 -1.18 -4.60
C CYS A 117 1.51 -0.26 -4.95
N PHE A 118 1.75 1.04 -4.90
CA PHE A 118 0.74 2.04 -5.25
C PHE A 118 1.36 3.25 -5.94
N LYS A 119 0.51 4.04 -6.58
CA LYS A 119 0.85 5.27 -7.30
C LYS A 119 0.11 6.42 -6.64
N LEU A 120 0.81 7.53 -6.50
CA LEU A 120 0.20 8.83 -6.22
C LEU A 120 0.33 9.68 -7.49
N PHE A 121 -0.80 10.17 -8.00
CA PHE A 121 -0.83 11.08 -9.14
C PHE A 121 -1.20 12.50 -8.72
N TYR A 122 -0.95 13.45 -9.63
CA TYR A 122 -1.27 14.87 -9.52
C TYR A 122 -0.41 15.61 -8.49
N LEU A 123 0.78 15.11 -8.20
CA LEU A 123 1.79 15.80 -7.42
C LEU A 123 3.08 15.92 -8.21
N LYS A 124 3.85 16.97 -7.92
CA LYS A 124 5.26 17.10 -8.29
C LYS A 124 6.10 16.50 -7.17
N PRO A 125 6.69 15.32 -7.35
CA PRO A 125 7.55 14.73 -6.33
C PRO A 125 8.86 15.52 -6.20
N ASP A 126 9.37 15.67 -4.98
CA ASP A 126 10.68 16.26 -4.73
C ASP A 126 11.80 15.35 -5.26
N LYS A 127 11.57 14.03 -5.25
CA LYS A 127 12.41 12.97 -5.83
C LYS A 127 11.51 11.85 -6.39
N TYR A 128 12.02 11.09 -7.36
CA TYR A 128 11.29 9.94 -7.95
C TYR A 128 11.81 8.58 -7.47
N THR A 129 13.00 8.54 -6.87
CA THR A 129 13.67 7.33 -6.38
C THR A 129 14.26 7.56 -4.99
N GLY A 130 14.53 6.48 -4.28
CA GLY A 130 15.09 6.49 -2.92
C GLY A 130 14.07 6.14 -1.85
N THR A 131 14.47 6.22 -0.58
CA THR A 131 13.60 5.90 0.57
C THR A 131 13.15 7.17 1.29
N VAL A 132 11.93 7.14 1.80
CA VAL A 132 11.30 8.25 2.55
C VAL A 132 10.57 7.67 3.75
N LYS A 133 10.69 8.33 4.90
CA LYS A 133 10.03 7.92 6.15
C LYS A 133 8.59 8.41 6.20
N LYS A 134 7.73 7.69 6.93
CA LYS A 134 6.34 8.08 7.17
C LYS A 134 6.26 9.52 7.66
N GLY A 135 5.32 10.30 7.10
CA GLY A 135 5.08 11.70 7.44
C GLY A 135 6.09 12.68 6.84
N GLN A 136 7.19 12.21 6.24
CA GLN A 136 8.07 13.12 5.49
C GLN A 136 7.39 13.57 4.20
N ARG A 137 7.69 14.80 3.82
CA ARG A 137 7.26 15.38 2.56
C ARG A 137 7.81 14.58 1.38
N ILE A 138 6.95 14.26 0.43
CA ILE A 138 7.30 13.66 -0.87
C ILE A 138 7.15 14.62 -2.04
N GLY A 139 6.38 15.70 -1.89
CA GLY A 139 6.16 16.64 -2.97
C GLY A 139 5.04 17.63 -2.70
N THR A 140 4.55 18.27 -3.76
CA THR A 140 3.48 19.27 -3.73
C THR A 140 2.38 18.90 -4.71
N LEU A 141 1.11 19.04 -4.33
CA LEU A 141 0.00 18.83 -5.25
C LEU A 141 0.05 19.86 -6.40
N LEU A 142 -0.10 19.36 -7.62
CA LEU A 142 -0.12 20.16 -8.85
C LEU A 142 -1.43 20.97 -8.95
N PRO A 143 -1.49 22.01 -9.82
CA PRO A 143 -2.64 22.92 -9.91
C PRO A 143 -3.83 22.28 -10.61
N MET A 144 -4.56 21.42 -9.90
CA MET A 144 -5.73 20.69 -10.41
C MET A 144 -6.84 21.61 -10.90
N GLN A 145 -7.06 22.74 -10.25
CA GLN A 145 -8.09 23.71 -10.67
C GLN A 145 -7.81 24.31 -12.04
N THR A 146 -6.56 24.30 -12.51
CA THR A 146 -6.22 24.76 -13.87
C THR A 146 -6.68 23.79 -14.94
N VAL A 147 -6.75 22.48 -14.63
CA VAL A 147 -7.15 21.43 -15.57
C VAL A 147 -8.64 21.10 -15.44
N TYR A 148 -9.17 21.11 -14.22
CA TYR A 148 -10.56 20.80 -13.91
C TYR A 148 -11.16 21.86 -12.98
N PRO A 149 -11.50 23.07 -13.49
CA PRO A 149 -12.07 24.14 -12.67
C PRO A 149 -13.38 23.72 -11.98
N GLY A 150 -13.38 23.71 -10.64
CA GLY A 150 -14.53 23.34 -9.82
C GLY A 150 -14.60 21.87 -9.42
N ILE A 151 -13.58 21.07 -9.72
CA ILE A 151 -13.43 19.74 -9.09
C ILE A 151 -13.00 19.91 -7.64
N THR A 152 -13.36 18.99 -6.75
CA THR A 152 -12.69 18.92 -5.45
C THR A 152 -11.24 18.47 -5.68
N SER A 153 -10.26 19.33 -5.40
CA SER A 153 -8.84 18.99 -5.56
C SER A 153 -8.45 17.78 -4.70
N HIS A 154 -7.63 16.90 -5.25
CA HIS A 154 -7.29 15.62 -4.64
C HIS A 154 -5.95 15.07 -5.11
N VAL A 155 -5.37 14.19 -4.30
CA VAL A 155 -4.37 13.22 -4.78
C VAL A 155 -5.11 11.95 -5.20
N HIS A 156 -4.76 11.38 -6.35
CA HIS A 156 -5.31 10.10 -6.80
C HIS A 156 -4.41 8.97 -6.35
N VAL A 157 -4.96 8.07 -5.52
CA VAL A 157 -4.27 6.89 -5.01
C VAL A 157 -4.69 5.68 -5.84
N GLN A 158 -3.74 4.99 -6.44
CA GLN A 158 -4.04 3.80 -7.25
C GLN A 158 -3.07 2.68 -6.97
N MET A 159 -3.62 1.50 -6.62
CA MET A 159 -2.82 0.28 -6.52
C MET A 159 -2.18 -0.05 -7.87
N CYS A 160 -0.96 -0.59 -7.86
CA CYS A 160 -0.24 -0.92 -9.10
C CYS A 160 -0.99 -1.97 -9.94
N ASP A 161 -1.63 -2.92 -9.28
CA ASP A 161 -2.50 -3.95 -9.87
C ASP A 161 -3.93 -3.45 -10.17
N LYS A 162 -4.21 -2.18 -9.81
CA LYS A 162 -5.51 -1.51 -9.94
C LYS A 162 -6.63 -2.12 -9.08
N SER A 163 -6.30 -2.88 -8.05
CA SER A 163 -7.25 -3.30 -7.02
C SER A 163 -7.79 -2.11 -6.21
N ASP A 164 -8.88 -2.33 -5.47
CA ASP A 164 -9.52 -1.30 -4.66
C ASP A 164 -8.62 -0.89 -3.47
N PRO A 165 -8.13 0.36 -3.39
CA PRO A 165 -7.30 0.83 -2.29
C PRO A 165 -8.11 1.13 -1.01
N THR A 166 -9.45 1.13 -1.06
CA THR A 166 -10.31 1.61 0.04
C THR A 166 -10.08 0.87 1.35
N LYS A 167 -9.71 -0.41 1.32
CA LYS A 167 -9.42 -1.20 2.52
C LYS A 167 -8.22 -0.71 3.35
N TYR A 168 -7.42 0.21 2.80
CA TYR A 168 -6.27 0.80 3.48
C TYR A 168 -6.57 2.21 4.06
N PHE A 169 -7.82 2.67 4.02
CA PHE A 169 -8.29 4.00 4.45
C PHE A 169 -9.58 3.95 5.27
#